data_AF-A0A965G917-F1
#
_entry.id   AF-A0A965G917-F1
#
_cell.length_a   1.000
_cell.length_b   1.000
_cell.length_c   1.000
_cell.angle_alpha   90.00
_cell.angle_beta   90.00
_cell.angle_gamma   90.00
#
_symmetry.space_group_name_H-M   'P 1'
#
loop_
_entity.id
_entity.type
_entity.pdbx_description
1 polymer ?
#
loop_
_entity_poly.entity_id
_entity_poly.type
_entity_poly.pdbx_seq_one_letter_code
_entity_poly.pdbx_strand_id
1 'polypeptide(L)'
;TVRARDRESLTGLAEFADAEIAKSPDGDYPYRAFVRPDVFANWVAEESLDIDYHNFKTKVSQTRGYQFVAALHDVWTAMLQVEDDDARKGEATKVNPS
;
A
#
# COMPACT_ATOMS: atom_id res chain seq x y z
N THR A 1 -10.38 -12.57 0.20
CA THR A 1 -10.71 -11.42 1.08
C THR A 1 -9.47 -10.57 1.26
N VAL A 2 -9.56 -9.28 0.96
CA VAL A 2 -8.50 -8.28 1.23
C VAL A 2 -8.71 -7.74 2.65
N ARG A 3 -7.63 -7.49 3.39
CA ARG A 3 -7.69 -7.17 4.83
C ARG A 3 -6.88 -5.91 5.12
N ALA A 4 -7.35 -5.10 6.06
CA ALA A 4 -6.65 -3.90 6.51
C ALA A 4 -6.83 -3.66 8.01
N ARG A 5 -5.91 -2.85 8.57
CA ARG A 5 -5.99 -2.41 9.97
C ARG A 5 -6.95 -1.23 10.16
N ASP A 6 -7.09 -0.39 9.14
CA ASP A 6 -8.00 0.74 9.10
C ASP A 6 -9.00 0.60 7.94
N ARG A 7 -10.17 1.23 8.07
CA ARG A 7 -11.23 1.14 7.07
C ARG A 7 -10.85 1.82 5.75
N GLU A 8 -10.16 2.95 5.84
CA GLU A 8 -9.85 3.81 4.70
C GLU A 8 -8.97 3.11 3.67
N SER A 9 -8.04 2.26 4.12
CA SER A 9 -7.22 1.41 3.25
C SER A 9 -8.01 0.42 2.39
N LEU A 10 -9.29 0.16 2.66
CA LEU A 10 -10.16 -0.68 1.84
C LEU A 10 -11.21 0.13 1.05
N THR A 11 -11.37 1.43 1.31
CA THR A 11 -12.45 2.23 0.73
C THR A 11 -12.39 2.24 -0.80
N GLY A 12 -11.24 2.58 -1.41
CA GLY A 12 -11.11 2.65 -2.86
C GLY A 12 -11.41 1.31 -3.56
N LEU A 13 -10.86 0.20 -3.04
CA LEU A 13 -11.15 -1.13 -3.55
C LEU A 13 -12.64 -1.51 -3.38
N ALA A 14 -13.24 -1.19 -2.24
CA ALA A 14 -14.63 -1.49 -1.95
C ALA A 14 -15.58 -0.72 -2.88
N GLU A 15 -15.29 0.54 -3.16
CA GLU A 15 -16.03 1.37 -4.12
C GLU A 15 -15.87 0.84 -5.55
N PHE A 16 -14.65 0.50 -5.97
CA PHE A 16 -14.38 -0.07 -7.28
C PHE A 16 -15.11 -1.40 -7.51
N ALA A 17 -15.17 -2.25 -6.48
CA ALA A 17 -15.73 -3.59 -6.56
C ALA A 17 -17.22 -3.67 -6.20
N ASP A 18 -17.87 -2.55 -5.86
CA ASP A 18 -19.22 -2.50 -5.27
C ASP A 18 -19.38 -3.52 -4.12
N ALA A 19 -18.41 -3.52 -3.20
CA ALA A 19 -18.28 -4.51 -2.14
C ALA A 19 -18.42 -3.90 -0.75
N GLU A 20 -18.97 -4.66 0.19
CA GLU A 20 -19.04 -4.26 1.59
C GLU A 20 -17.70 -4.45 2.33
N ILE A 21 -17.41 -3.53 3.26
CA ILE A 21 -16.30 -3.67 4.22
C ILE A 21 -16.86 -4.19 5.54
N ALA A 22 -16.62 -5.47 5.83
CA ALA A 22 -17.00 -6.11 7.07
C ALA A 22 -15.99 -5.86 8.20
N LYS A 23 -16.46 -5.95 9.45
CA LYS A 23 -15.64 -5.90 10.67
C LYS A 23 -15.47 -7.30 11.27
N SER A 24 -14.28 -7.58 11.76
CA SER A 24 -13.86 -8.83 12.42
C SER A 24 -13.11 -8.46 13.71
N PRO A 25 -13.82 -8.11 14.80
CA PRO A 25 -13.24 -7.48 16.00
C PRO A 25 -12.06 -8.23 16.62
N ASP A 26 -12.10 -9.56 16.59
CA ASP A 26 -11.09 -10.42 17.21
C ASP A 26 -9.92 -10.77 16.27
N GLY A 27 -9.88 -10.21 15.05
CA GLY A 27 -8.82 -10.46 14.08
C GLY A 27 -7.74 -9.37 14.09
N ASP A 28 -6.47 -9.77 13.91
CA ASP A 28 -5.32 -8.84 13.81
C ASP A 28 -5.51 -7.74 12.74
N TYR A 29 -6.33 -8.04 11.72
CA TYR A 29 -6.80 -7.12 10.70
C TYR A 29 -8.34 -7.04 10.79
N PRO A 30 -8.87 -6.04 11.51
CA PRO A 30 -10.30 -5.99 11.83
C PRO A 30 -11.18 -5.65 10.62
N TYR A 31 -10.64 -5.13 9.52
CA TYR A 31 -11.42 -4.78 8.32
C TYR A 31 -11.18 -5.76 7.18
N ARG A 32 -12.27 -6.13 6.48
CA ARG A 32 -12.26 -7.14 5.41
C ARG A 32 -13.14 -6.70 4.25
N ALA A 33 -12.60 -6.75 3.03
CA ALA A 33 -13.36 -6.60 1.79
C ALA A 33 -13.43 -7.95 1.05
N PHE A 34 -14.64 -8.36 0.66
CA PHE A 34 -14.89 -9.62 -0.04
C PHE A 34 -14.96 -9.39 -1.54
N VAL A 35 -13.81 -9.36 -2.19
CA VAL A 35 -13.67 -9.08 -3.62
C VAL A 35 -13.15 -10.32 -4.35
N ARG A 36 -13.64 -10.55 -5.58
CA ARG A 36 -13.13 -11.61 -6.46
C ARG A 36 -11.66 -11.33 -6.86
N PRO A 37 -10.79 -12.35 -6.99
CA PRO A 37 -9.37 -12.14 -7.28
C PRO A 37 -9.08 -11.34 -8.56
N ASP A 38 -9.85 -11.55 -9.63
CA ASP A 38 -9.73 -10.84 -10.90
C ASP A 38 -10.13 -9.36 -10.78
N VAL A 39 -11.17 -9.05 -10.00
CA VAL A 39 -11.57 -7.67 -9.71
C VAL A 39 -10.49 -6.94 -8.92
N PHE A 40 -9.91 -7.61 -7.91
CA PHE A 40 -8.78 -7.05 -7.16
C PHE A 40 -7.55 -6.83 -8.07
N ALA A 41 -7.23 -7.78 -8.95
CA ALA A 41 -6.12 -7.65 -9.88
C ALA A 41 -6.30 -6.46 -10.83
N ASN A 42 -7.50 -6.27 -11.37
CA ASN A 42 -7.82 -5.12 -12.22
C ASN A 42 -7.69 -3.81 -11.44
N TRP A 43 -8.23 -3.74 -10.22
CA TRP A 43 -8.10 -2.54 -9.38
C TRP A 43 -6.63 -2.19 -9.12
N VAL A 44 -5.79 -3.17 -8.74
CA VAL A 44 -4.35 -2.93 -8.54
C VAL A 44 -3.65 -2.46 -9.82
N ALA A 45 -4.04 -2.99 -10.98
CA ALA A 45 -3.48 -2.56 -12.26
C ALA A 45 -3.82 -1.09 -12.54
N GLU A 46 -5.09 -0.68 -12.36
CA GLU A 46 -5.54 0.70 -12.52
C GLU A 46 -4.83 1.65 -11.54
N GLU A 47 -4.79 1.31 -10.24
CA GLU A 47 -4.12 2.14 -9.22
C GLU A 47 -2.62 2.28 -9.49
N SER A 48 -1.98 1.26 -10.07
CA SER A 48 -0.56 1.30 -10.42
C SER A 48 -0.30 2.25 -11.59
N LEU A 49 -1.23 2.35 -12.54
CA LEU A 49 -1.16 3.27 -13.67
C LEU A 49 -1.46 4.72 -13.27
N ASP A 50 -2.22 4.93 -12.19
CA ASP A 50 -2.57 6.25 -11.65
C ASP A 50 -1.50 6.83 -10.69
N ILE A 51 -0.35 6.17 -10.53
CA ILE A 51 0.76 6.69 -9.73
C ILE A 51 1.37 7.90 -10.43
N ASP A 52 0.85 9.08 -10.11
CA ASP A 52 1.36 10.38 -10.56
C ASP A 52 1.70 11.26 -9.35
N TYR A 53 2.79 10.91 -8.65
CA TYR A 53 3.35 11.75 -7.61
C TYR A 53 4.87 11.74 -7.64
N HIS A 54 5.47 12.92 -7.43
CA HIS A 54 6.93 13.05 -7.35
C HIS A 54 7.49 12.51 -6.03
N ASN A 55 6.71 12.59 -4.94
CA ASN A 55 7.15 12.16 -3.61
C ASN A 55 6.03 11.42 -2.86
N PHE A 56 6.27 10.15 -2.55
CA PHE A 56 5.33 9.30 -1.84
C PHE A 56 4.93 9.85 -0.47
N LYS A 57 5.89 10.30 0.35
CA LYS A 57 5.62 10.80 1.71
C LYS A 57 4.72 12.03 1.68
N THR A 58 4.96 12.95 0.75
CA THR A 58 4.11 14.13 0.54
C THR A 58 2.72 13.76 0.05
N LYS A 59 2.60 12.85 -0.93
CA LYS A 59 1.28 12.42 -1.42
C LYS A 59 0.46 11.79 -0.30
N VAL A 60 1.05 10.89 0.47
CA VAL A 60 0.34 10.21 1.57
C VAL A 60 0.00 11.16 2.71
N SER A 61 0.85 12.14 3.04
CA SER A 61 0.50 13.13 4.07
C SER A 61 -0.71 13.97 3.69
N GLN A 62 -0.86 14.29 2.40
CA GLN A 62 -1.99 15.03 1.86
C GLN A 62 -3.28 14.20 1.82
N THR A 63 -3.20 12.90 1.51
CA THR A 63 -4.39 12.06 1.30
C THR A 63 -4.81 11.24 2.51
N ARG A 64 -3.88 10.82 3.38
CA ARG A 64 -4.13 9.91 4.53
C ARG A 64 -3.78 10.53 5.89
N GLY A 65 -3.19 11.72 5.89
CA GLY A 65 -2.84 12.46 7.10
C GLY A 65 -1.63 11.91 7.87
N TYR A 66 -1.21 12.66 8.89
CA TYR A 66 0.05 12.44 9.59
C TYR A 66 0.11 11.13 10.40
N GLN A 67 -1.02 10.65 10.94
CA GLN A 67 -1.03 9.40 11.70
C GLN A 67 -0.66 8.20 10.83
N PHE A 68 -1.21 8.12 9.62
CA PHE A 68 -0.89 7.05 8.68
C PHE A 68 0.56 7.17 8.20
N VAL A 69 1.02 8.38 7.90
CA VAL A 69 2.43 8.65 7.55
C VAL A 69 3.40 8.22 8.64
N ALA A 70 3.07 8.46 9.92
CA ALA A 70 3.90 8.03 11.04
C ALA A 70 4.07 6.50 11.07
N ALA A 71 2.97 5.73 10.89
CA ALA A 71 3.05 4.28 10.83
C ALA A 71 3.88 3.78 9.62
N LEU A 72 3.74 4.42 8.46
CA LEU A 72 4.59 4.12 7.29
C LEU A 72 6.07 4.47 7.53
N HIS A 73 6.34 5.50 8.32
CA HIS A 73 7.71 5.89 8.68
C HIS A 73 8.39 4.81 9.54
N ASP A 74 7.65 4.14 10.42
CA ASP A 74 8.19 3.01 11.19
C ASP A 74 8.58 1.84 10.28
N VAL A 75 7.75 1.53 9.27
CA VAL A 75 8.07 0.53 8.24
C VAL A 75 9.31 0.94 7.44
N TRP A 76 9.37 2.20 7.00
CA TRP A 76 10.53 2.72 6.28
C TRP A 76 11.80 2.63 7.13
N THR A 77 11.72 2.95 8.42
CA THR A 77 12.86 2.85 9.36
C THR A 77 13.32 1.42 9.54
N ALA A 78 12.39 0.45 9.61
CA ALA A 78 12.74 -0.96 9.67
C ALA A 78 13.43 -1.44 8.38
N MET A 79 12.92 -1.06 7.20
CA MET A 79 13.52 -1.42 5.92
C MET A 79 14.85 -0.72 5.66
N LEU A 80 15.09 0.46 6.26
CA LEU A 80 16.38 1.14 6.18
C LEU A 80 17.52 0.31 6.80
N GLN A 81 17.22 -0.56 7.76
CA GLN A 81 18.22 -1.43 8.39
C GLN A 81 18.82 -2.48 7.45
N VAL A 82 18.16 -2.73 6.31
CA VAL A 82 18.60 -3.68 5.27
C VAL A 82 19.02 -2.98 3.98
N GLU A 83 19.25 -1.66 4.01
CA GLU A 83 19.78 -0.92 2.88
C GLU A 83 21.25 -1.32 2.63
N ASP A 84 21.57 -1.73 1.40
CA ASP A 84 22.93 -2.16 1.02
C ASP A 84 23.94 -1.01 1.13
N ASP A 85 25.19 -1.32 1.51
CA ASP A 85 26.27 -0.34 1.72
C ASP A 85 26.60 0.49 0.45
N ASP A 86 26.27 -0.01 -0.74
CA ASP A 86 26.47 0.65 -2.02
C ASP A 86 25.21 1.30 -2.61
N ALA A 87 24.04 1.15 -1.96
CA ALA A 87 22.76 1.67 -2.45
C ALA A 87 22.77 3.19 -2.72
N ARG A 88 23.74 3.92 -2.13
CA ARG A 88 23.92 5.38 -2.28
C ARG A 88 25.00 5.78 -3.28
N LYS A 89 25.68 4.83 -3.93
CA LYS A 89 26.84 5.10 -4.79
C LYS A 89 26.51 5.47 -6.24
N GLY A 90 25.24 5.57 -6.61
CA GLY A 90 24.79 6.18 -7.88
C GLY A 90 25.05 5.36 -9.15
N GLU A 91 25.57 4.14 -9.02
CA GLU A 91 25.81 3.22 -10.13
C GLU A 91 24.63 2.25 -10.27
N ALA A 92 24.02 2.19 -11.45
CA ALA A 92 22.88 1.32 -11.72
C ALA A 92 23.35 -0.05 -12.25
N THR A 93 23.11 -1.12 -11.49
CA THR A 93 23.34 -2.49 -11.95
C THR A 93 22.11 -2.99 -12.69
N LYS A 94 22.28 -3.40 -13.96
CA LYS A 94 21.20 -4.06 -14.71
C LYS A 94 21.03 -5.48 -14.20
N VAL A 95 19.86 -5.78 -13.65
CA VAL A 95 19.46 -7.16 -13.35
C VAL A 95 18.80 -7.73 -14.61
N ASN A 96 19.38 -8.77 -15.20
CA ASN A 96 18.75 -9.48 -16.31
C ASN A 96 17.69 -10.45 -15.73
N PRO A 97 16.43 -10.38 -16.19
CA PRO A 97 15.40 -11.31 -15.72
C PRO A 97 15.74 -12.75 -16.14
N SER A 98 15.45 -13.70 -15.25
CA SER A 98 15.54 -15.15 -15.50
C SER A 98 14.36 -15.67 -16.31
#